data_AF-A0A962NMN7-F1
#
_entry.id   AF-A0A962NMN7-F1
#
_cell.length_a   1.000
_cell.length_b   1.000
_cell.length_c   1.000
_cell.angle_alpha   90.00
_cell.angle_beta   90.00
_cell.angle_gamma   90.00
#
_symmetry.space_group_name_H-M   'P 1'
#
loop_
_entity.id
_entity.type
_entity.pdbx_description
1 polymer ?
#
loop_
_entity_poly.entity_id
_entity_poly.type
_entity_poly.pdbx_seq_one_letter_code
_entity_poly.pdbx_strand_id
1 'polypeptide(L)'
;IVRMLCAGLVHGDLSPFNVLVDDKGPVIIDLPQAVDAAANNQAGMMLARDVNNLTRYYGQFAPALLQTRYAQEIWALYKEGDLHPDTVLTGEFAEDLATADVDALLADINAVIKEEEERIAAEQERENPEQIP
;
A
#
# COMPACT_ATOMS: atom_id res chain seq x y z
N ILE A 1 -11.03 -11.65 1.52
CA ILE A 1 -10.06 -10.53 1.40
C ILE A 1 -10.10 -9.64 2.63
N VAL A 2 -11.20 -8.90 2.88
CA VAL A 2 -11.35 -8.00 4.06
C VAL A 2 -10.91 -8.67 5.36
N ARG A 3 -11.44 -9.86 5.67
CA ARG A 3 -11.06 -10.63 6.87
C ARG A 3 -9.56 -10.92 7.00
N MET A 4 -8.88 -11.19 5.89
CA MET A 4 -7.45 -11.46 5.85
C MET A 4 -6.66 -10.17 6.10
N LEU A 5 -7.09 -9.05 5.50
CA LEU A 5 -6.49 -7.75 5.74
C LEU A 5 -6.70 -7.27 7.19
N CYS A 6 -7.89 -7.48 7.76
CA CYS A 6 -8.16 -7.23 9.19
C CYS A 6 -7.29 -8.09 10.12
N ALA A 7 -6.82 -9.25 9.66
CA ALA A 7 -5.84 -10.07 10.37
C ALA A 7 -4.38 -9.63 10.15
N GLY A 8 -4.16 -8.49 9.47
CA GLY A 8 -2.85 -7.94 9.17
C GLY A 8 -2.16 -8.57 7.97
N LEU A 9 -2.87 -9.33 7.12
CA LEU A 9 -2.27 -10.08 6.02
C LEU A 9 -2.78 -9.63 4.65
N VAL A 10 -1.84 -9.49 3.71
CA VAL A 10 -2.10 -9.43 2.27
C VAL A 10 -1.55 -10.71 1.66
N HIS A 11 -2.33 -11.41 0.84
CA HIS A 11 -1.91 -12.69 0.26
C HIS A 11 -0.73 -12.48 -0.70
N GLY A 12 -0.77 -11.42 -1.48
CA GLY A 12 0.35 -11.00 -2.30
C GLY A 12 0.48 -11.75 -3.63
N ASP A 13 -0.34 -12.76 -3.92
CA ASP A 13 -0.46 -13.43 -5.22
C ASP A 13 -1.85 -14.06 -5.40
N LEU A 14 -2.88 -13.38 -4.91
CA LEU A 14 -4.23 -13.93 -4.91
C LEU A 14 -4.79 -13.99 -6.33
N SER A 15 -5.32 -15.15 -6.68
CA SER A 15 -6.00 -15.43 -7.93
C SER A 15 -7.13 -16.43 -7.70
N PRO A 16 -8.04 -16.63 -8.67
CA PRO A 16 -9.11 -17.62 -8.56
C PRO A 16 -8.61 -19.04 -8.35
N PHE A 17 -7.37 -19.34 -8.76
CA PHE A 17 -6.76 -20.66 -8.60
C PHE A 17 -6.36 -20.95 -7.14
N ASN A 18 -6.19 -19.90 -6.33
CA ASN A 18 -5.83 -19.99 -4.91
C ASN A 18 -7.05 -19.79 -4.00
N VAL A 19 -8.27 -19.90 -4.57
CA VAL A 19 -9.53 -19.85 -3.83
C VAL A 19 -10.29 -21.15 -4.06
N LEU A 20 -10.46 -21.93 -3.00
CA LEU A 20 -11.30 -23.11 -2.98
C LEU A 20 -12.72 -22.70 -2.55
N VAL A 21 -13.75 -23.29 -3.15
CA VAL A 21 -15.14 -22.96 -2.82
C VAL A 21 -15.92 -24.25 -2.57
N ASP A 22 -16.55 -24.35 -1.40
CA ASP A 22 -17.46 -25.44 -1.03
C ASP A 22 -18.81 -24.89 -0.53
N ASP A 23 -19.62 -25.75 0.09
CA ASP A 23 -20.93 -25.41 0.65
C ASP A 23 -20.87 -24.44 1.84
N LYS A 24 -19.70 -24.27 2.46
CA LYS A 24 -19.46 -23.33 3.58
C LYS A 24 -18.91 -21.99 3.09
N GLY A 25 -18.44 -21.92 1.85
CA GLY A 25 -18.00 -20.69 1.19
C GLY A 25 -16.54 -20.73 0.73
N PRO A 26 -15.95 -19.56 0.44
CA PRO A 26 -14.59 -19.48 -0.10
C PRO A 26 -13.52 -19.67 0.99
N VAL A 27 -12.50 -20.47 0.68
CA VAL A 27 -11.29 -20.70 1.46
C VAL A 27 -10.08 -20.25 0.64
N ILE A 28 -9.27 -19.38 1.20
CA ILE A 28 -8.01 -18.92 0.60
C ILE A 28 -6.89 -19.89 0.99
N ILE A 29 -6.08 -20.30 0.01
CA ILE A 29 -4.92 -21.18 0.19
C ILE A 29 -3.64 -20.50 -0.32
N ASP A 30 -2.50 -21.20 -0.19
CA ASP A 30 -1.20 -20.79 -0.75
C ASP A 30 -0.69 -19.43 -0.24
N LEU A 31 -0.31 -19.41 1.04
CA LEU A 31 0.16 -18.21 1.75
C LEU A 31 1.70 -18.01 1.84
N PRO A 32 2.61 -18.69 1.12
CA PRO A 32 4.05 -18.44 1.29
C PRO A 32 4.48 -17.05 0.81
N GLN A 33 3.68 -16.40 -0.04
CA GLN A 33 3.88 -15.02 -0.51
C GLN A 33 3.10 -13.98 0.31
N ALA A 34 2.39 -14.40 1.36
CA ALA A 34 1.64 -13.48 2.19
C ALA A 34 2.57 -12.56 2.97
N VAL A 35 2.19 -11.28 3.03
CA VAL A 35 2.97 -10.23 3.69
C VAL A 35 2.16 -9.56 4.78
N ASP A 36 2.86 -9.03 5.77
CA ASP A 36 2.28 -8.17 6.79
C ASP A 36 1.85 -6.83 6.16
N ALA A 37 0.58 -6.47 6.36
CA ALA A 37 -0.04 -5.30 5.76
C ALA A 37 0.45 -3.97 6.35
N ALA A 38 0.90 -3.97 7.61
CA ALA A 38 1.39 -2.79 8.31
C ALA A 38 2.90 -2.61 8.16
N ALA A 39 3.66 -3.71 8.07
CA ALA A 39 5.12 -3.66 7.99
C ALA A 39 5.68 -3.58 6.56
N ASN A 40 4.84 -3.76 5.53
CA ASN A 40 5.27 -3.73 4.13
C ASN A 40 4.72 -2.51 3.38
N ASN A 41 5.59 -1.58 2.98
CA ASN A 41 5.24 -0.39 2.21
C ASN A 41 4.54 -0.69 0.86
N GLN A 42 4.72 -1.90 0.33
CA GLN A 42 4.10 -2.35 -0.93
C GLN A 42 2.75 -3.05 -0.71
N ALA A 43 2.31 -3.27 0.54
CA ALA A 43 1.11 -4.03 0.88
C ALA A 43 -0.15 -3.50 0.17
N GLY A 44 -0.32 -2.17 0.09
CA GLY A 44 -1.47 -1.57 -0.60
C GLY A 44 -1.52 -1.90 -2.08
N MET A 45 -0.38 -1.87 -2.78
CA MET A 45 -0.31 -2.25 -4.20
C MET A 45 -0.52 -3.76 -4.39
N MET A 46 0.04 -4.58 -3.50
CA MET A 46 -0.16 -6.03 -3.53
C MET A 46 -1.63 -6.39 -3.29
N LEU A 47 -2.30 -5.76 -2.33
CA LEU A 47 -3.73 -5.91 -2.09
C LEU A 47 -4.55 -5.49 -3.31
N ALA A 48 -4.22 -4.34 -3.91
CA ALA A 48 -4.93 -3.88 -5.10
C ALA A 48 -4.78 -4.88 -6.26
N ARG A 49 -3.60 -5.47 -6.43
CA ARG A 49 -3.37 -6.54 -7.40
C ARG A 49 -4.23 -7.76 -7.13
N ASP A 50 -4.24 -8.25 -5.89
CA ASP A 50 -5.03 -9.39 -5.43
C ASP A 50 -6.53 -9.19 -5.71
N VAL A 51 -7.08 -8.05 -5.28
CA VAL A 51 -8.49 -7.71 -5.51
C VAL A 51 -8.77 -7.59 -7.00
N ASN A 52 -7.93 -6.89 -7.76
CA ASN A 52 -8.15 -6.68 -9.20
C ASN A 52 -8.01 -7.96 -10.03
N ASN A 53 -7.20 -8.93 -9.60
CA ASN A 53 -7.13 -10.25 -10.22
C ASN A 53 -8.48 -10.98 -10.10
N LEU A 54 -9.06 -11.00 -8.92
CA LEU A 54 -10.37 -11.62 -8.68
C LEU A 54 -11.49 -10.85 -9.39
N THR A 55 -11.50 -9.51 -9.30
CA THR A 55 -12.48 -8.66 -10.01
C THR A 55 -12.46 -8.91 -11.51
N ARG A 56 -11.28 -9.00 -12.14
CA ARG A 56 -11.16 -9.30 -13.58
C ARG A 56 -11.68 -10.67 -13.95
N TYR A 57 -11.38 -11.70 -13.14
CA TYR A 57 -11.84 -13.05 -13.41
C TYR A 57 -13.36 -13.18 -13.25
N TYR A 58 -13.90 -12.78 -12.10
CA TYR A 58 -15.33 -12.87 -11.85
C TYR A 58 -16.14 -11.87 -12.66
N GLY A 59 -15.53 -10.77 -13.10
CA GLY A 59 -16.12 -9.81 -14.03
C GLY A 59 -16.52 -10.40 -15.38
N GLN A 60 -15.94 -11.56 -15.76
CA GLN A 60 -16.39 -12.31 -16.95
C GLN A 60 -17.81 -12.86 -16.79
N PHE A 61 -18.24 -13.12 -15.56
CA PHE A 61 -19.55 -13.66 -15.21
C PHE A 61 -20.49 -12.60 -14.61
N ALA A 62 -19.93 -11.61 -13.92
CA ALA A 62 -20.63 -10.48 -13.31
C ALA A 62 -20.00 -9.15 -13.76
N PRO A 63 -20.32 -8.65 -14.97
CA PRO A 63 -19.67 -7.48 -15.56
C PRO A 63 -19.74 -6.20 -14.71
N ALA A 64 -20.76 -6.07 -13.86
CA ALA A 64 -20.88 -4.96 -12.91
C ALA A 64 -19.65 -4.82 -12.00
N LEU A 65 -18.96 -5.91 -11.67
CA LEU A 65 -17.74 -5.88 -10.86
C LEU A 65 -16.62 -5.07 -11.52
N LEU A 66 -16.56 -5.03 -12.85
CA LEU A 66 -15.51 -4.31 -13.59
C LEU A 66 -15.62 -2.78 -13.42
N GLN A 67 -16.79 -2.30 -13.00
CA GLN A 67 -17.02 -0.88 -12.72
C GLN A 67 -16.73 -0.50 -11.27
N THR A 68 -16.46 -1.48 -10.40
CA THR A 68 -16.19 -1.24 -8.98
C THR A 68 -14.72 -0.88 -8.73
N ARG A 69 -14.46 -0.30 -7.56
CA ARG A 69 -13.17 0.13 -7.03
C ARG A 69 -12.91 -0.43 -5.64
N TYR A 70 -13.28 -1.70 -5.43
CA TYR A 70 -13.11 -2.37 -4.12
C TYR A 70 -11.67 -2.36 -3.61
N ALA A 71 -10.67 -2.43 -4.50
CA ALA A 71 -9.27 -2.39 -4.09
C ALA A 71 -8.93 -1.11 -3.30
N GLN A 72 -9.29 0.03 -3.88
CA GLN A 72 -9.05 1.34 -3.29
C GLN A 72 -9.91 1.57 -2.04
N GLU A 73 -11.20 1.23 -2.11
CA GLU A 73 -12.13 1.35 -0.99
C GLU A 73 -11.66 0.56 0.24
N ILE A 74 -11.31 -0.72 0.06
CA ILE A 74 -10.83 -1.58 1.15
C ILE A 74 -9.54 -1.00 1.76
N TRP A 75 -8.61 -0.55 0.92
CA TRP A 75 -7.33 -0.02 1.42
C TRP A 75 -7.49 1.30 2.16
N ALA A 76 -8.37 2.19 1.69
CA ALA A 76 -8.66 3.45 2.36
C ALA A 76 -9.25 3.22 3.75
N LEU A 77 -10.29 2.40 3.85
CA LEU A 77 -10.91 2.01 5.12
C LEU A 77 -9.89 1.35 6.07
N TYR A 78 -8.98 0.54 5.54
CA TYR A 78 -7.92 -0.08 6.34
C TYR A 78 -6.97 0.97 6.94
N LYS A 79 -6.51 1.92 6.12
CA LYS A 79 -5.61 3.00 6.56
C LYS A 79 -6.26 3.94 7.58
N GLU A 80 -7.56 4.16 7.46
CA GLU A 80 -8.35 5.00 8.37
C GLU A 80 -8.68 4.28 9.69
N GLY A 81 -8.50 2.95 9.74
CA GLY A 81 -8.82 2.13 10.91
C GLY A 81 -10.30 1.72 10.99
N ASP A 82 -11.09 2.04 9.97
CA ASP A 82 -12.54 1.81 9.90
C ASP A 82 -12.91 0.48 9.21
N LEU A 83 -11.91 -0.29 8.74
CA LEU A 83 -12.15 -1.59 8.13
C LEU A 83 -12.40 -2.67 9.19
N HIS A 84 -13.58 -3.28 9.14
CA HIS A 84 -13.99 -4.39 9.98
C HIS A 84 -14.35 -5.63 9.13
N PRO A 85 -14.29 -6.85 9.71
CA PRO A 85 -14.63 -8.09 9.02
C PRO A 85 -16.00 -8.12 8.33
N ASP A 86 -16.95 -7.34 8.86
CA ASP A 86 -18.34 -7.26 8.41
C ASP A 86 -18.67 -5.91 7.75
N THR A 87 -17.66 -5.08 7.44
CA THR A 87 -17.85 -3.83 6.70
C THR A 87 -18.50 -4.10 5.35
N VAL A 88 -19.61 -3.41 5.09
CA VAL A 88 -20.32 -3.49 3.81
C VAL A 88 -19.63 -2.57 2.82
N LEU A 89 -19.02 -3.16 1.79
CA LEU A 89 -18.36 -2.42 0.72
C LEU A 89 -19.37 -1.97 -0.32
N THR A 90 -19.19 -0.74 -0.80
CA THR A 90 -20.02 -0.12 -1.84
C THR A 90 -19.49 -0.41 -3.23
N GLY A 91 -18.18 -0.66 -3.35
CA GLY A 91 -17.48 -0.74 -4.62
C GLY A 91 -17.26 0.62 -5.28
N GLU A 92 -17.61 1.72 -4.60
CA GLU A 92 -17.39 3.08 -5.05
C GLU A 92 -16.20 3.69 -4.32
N PHE A 93 -15.32 4.36 -5.08
CA PHE A 93 -14.20 5.07 -4.49
C PHE A 93 -13.89 6.32 -5.33
N ALA A 94 -13.92 7.48 -4.68
CA ALA A 94 -13.46 8.73 -5.29
C ALA A 94 -11.95 8.83 -5.07
N GLU A 95 -11.17 8.73 -6.14
CA GLU A 95 -9.74 9.00 -6.06
C GLU A 95 -9.53 10.49 -5.77
N ASP A 96 -8.90 10.78 -4.64
CA ASP A 96 -8.36 12.10 -4.41
C ASP A 96 -7.11 12.27 -5.28
N LEU A 97 -7.30 12.93 -6.43
CA LEU A 97 -6.22 13.25 -7.37
C LEU A 97 -5.42 14.47 -6.92
N ALA A 98 -5.63 14.99 -5.71
CA ALA A 98 -4.76 16.00 -5.13
C ALA A 98 -3.31 15.49 -5.16
N THR A 99 -2.49 16.11 -6.00
CA THR A 99 -1.07 15.84 -6.08
C THR A 99 -0.48 16.15 -4.72
N ALA A 100 0.08 15.13 -4.05
CA ALA A 100 0.95 15.37 -2.91
C ALA A 100 2.00 16.42 -3.32
N ASP A 101 2.24 17.40 -2.46
CA ASP A 101 3.26 18.43 -2.70
C ASP A 101 4.65 17.80 -2.57
N VAL A 102 5.10 17.19 -3.66
CA VAL A 102 6.41 16.54 -3.76
C VAL A 102 7.53 17.58 -3.59
N ASP A 103 7.28 18.84 -3.95
CA ASP A 103 8.26 19.92 -3.83
C ASP A 103 8.50 20.27 -2.36
N ALA A 104 7.45 20.33 -1.53
CA ALA A 104 7.59 20.52 -0.08
C ALA A 104 8.40 19.38 0.56
N LEU A 105 8.12 18.13 0.20
CA LEU A 105 8.83 16.98 0.77
C LEU A 105 10.31 16.93 0.33
N LEU A 106 10.60 17.28 -0.92
CA LEU A 106 11.98 17.41 -1.41
C LEU A 106 12.72 18.58 -0.74
N ALA A 107 12.03 19.69 -0.47
CA ALA A 107 12.61 20.83 0.25
C ALA A 107 13.03 20.44 1.67
N ASP A 108 12.21 19.68 2.38
CA ASP A 108 12.52 19.19 3.73
C ASP A 108 13.74 18.26 3.73
N ILE A 109 13.82 17.32 2.79
CA ILE A 109 14.97 16.40 2.64
C ILE A 109 16.25 17.20 2.36
N ASN A 110 16.19 18.14 1.42
CA ASN A 110 17.35 18.95 1.05
C ASN A 110 17.82 19.87 2.18
N ALA A 111 16.92 20.38 3.02
CA ALA A 111 17.28 21.18 4.18
C ALA A 111 18.10 20.36 5.19
N VAL A 112 17.68 19.12 5.48
CA VAL A 112 18.41 18.20 6.37
C VAL A 112 19.79 17.85 5.80
N ILE A 113 19.88 17.59 4.49
CA ILE A 113 21.16 17.30 3.82
C ILE A 113 22.11 18.50 3.91
N LYS A 114 21.60 19.71 3.69
CA LYS A 114 22.41 20.93 3.73
C LYS A 114 22.96 21.22 5.13
N GLU A 115 22.15 21.05 6.17
CA GLU A 115 22.62 21.20 7.56
C GLU A 115 23.72 20.19 7.91
N GLU A 116 23.61 18.96 7.39
CA GLU A 116 24.64 17.93 7.55
C GLU A 116 25.95 18.33 6.85
N GLU A 117 25.86 18.80 5.60
CA GLU A 117 27.01 19.28 4.82
C GLU A 117 27.73 20.45 5.51
N GLU A 118 26.98 21.42 6.03
CA GLU A 118 27.52 22.56 6.78
C GLU A 118 28.24 22.10 8.06
N ARG A 119 27.71 21.10 8.76
CA ARG A 119 28.35 20.54 9.96
C ARG A 119 29.65 19.82 9.62
N ILE A 120 29.65 19.00 8.57
CA ILE A 120 30.85 18.29 8.11
C ILE A 120 31.92 19.29 7.64
N ALA A 121 31.54 20.32 6.90
CA ALA A 121 32.46 21.37 6.46
C ALA A 121 33.09 22.12 7.63
N ALA A 122 32.29 22.49 8.64
CA ALA A 122 32.79 23.15 9.85
C ALA A 122 33.72 22.25 10.69
N GLU A 123 33.49 20.93 10.72
CA GLU A 123 34.41 19.97 11.34
C GLU A 123 35.71 19.85 10.55
N GLN A 124 35.65 19.78 9.22
CA GLN A 124 36.85 19.72 8.37
C GLN A 124 37.70 21.01 8.43
N GLU A 125 37.08 22.18 8.49
CA GLU A 125 37.80 23.46 8.67
C GLU A 125 38.47 23.56 10.04
N ARG A 126 37.84 23.00 11.09
CA ARG A 126 38.43 22.93 12.44
C ARG A 126 39.61 21.96 12.49
N GLU A 127 39.57 20.88 11.72
CA GLU A 127 40.64 19.87 11.67
C GLU A 127 41.80 20.24 10.74
N ASN A 128 41.63 21.15 9.76
CA ASN A 128 42.68 21.51 8.80
C ASN A 128 42.81 23.03 8.51
N PRO A 129 43.34 23.84 9.46
CA PRO A 129 43.36 25.30 9.35
C PRO A 129 44.40 25.91 8.39
N GLU A 130 45.30 25.14 7.76
CA GLU A 130 46.46 25.65 6.99
C GLU A 130 46.30 25.68 5.45
N GLN A 131 45.08 25.57 4.89
CA GLN A 131 44.86 25.71 3.44
C GLN A 131 43.96 26.89 3.08
N ILE A 132 44.41 28.11 3.38
CA ILE A 132 43.88 29.32 2.76
C ILE A 132 45.06 30.22 2.37
N PRO A 133 45.36 30.43 1.06
CA PRO A 133 46.35 31.42 0.63
C PRO A 133 45.87 32.87 0.82
#